data_AF-X1E2C5-F1
#
_entry.id   AF-X1E2C5-F1
#
_cell.length_a   1.000
_cell.length_b   1.000
_cell.length_c   1.000
_cell.angle_alpha   90.00
_cell.angle_beta   90.00
_cell.angle_gamma   90.00
#
_symmetry.space_group_name_H-M   'P 1'
#
loop_
_entity.id
_entity.type
_entity.pdbx_description
1 polymer ?
#
loop_
_entity_poly.entity_id
_entity_poly.type
_entity_poly.pdbx_seq_one_letter_code
_entity_poly.pdbx_strand_id
1 'polypeptide(L)'
;AHKNTFVLKAPKGAIASKTPISDKNKVAKLELDDKSNYDLLTKIVIVGDYNQLPPVQHINPPKNLESVLESLFSYYVKSHAIPNYQLKVNYRSNQVIVDYTSLLGIYKDLKASGENASRVLTGDLDLIDNRWVREILDPKKIVSSIIHDKKYEVGVSLIEAEIVAKITLGYFDMCNPKTEKEETLFWTEKLGVVAPHNAQGRLIIRRLFDELTNLKKRRSCLKNPDLMRQLRNTVYSVEKFQGS
;
A
#
# COMPACT_ATOMS: atom_id res chain seq x y z
N ALA A 1 12.30 22.24 25.91
CA ALA A 1 11.27 21.31 25.38
C ALA A 1 11.79 19.89 25.55
N HIS A 2 11.30 19.16 26.56
CA HIS A 2 11.72 17.78 26.79
C HIS A 2 10.99 16.87 25.80
N LYS A 3 11.75 16.23 24.89
CA LYS A 3 11.23 15.16 24.03
C LYS A 3 11.05 13.91 24.89
N ASN A 4 9.80 13.59 25.23
CA ASN A 4 9.45 12.30 25.80
C ASN A 4 9.41 11.26 24.68
N THR A 5 10.41 10.38 24.65
CA THR A 5 10.47 9.25 23.73
C THR A 5 9.62 8.12 24.29
N PHE A 6 8.48 7.82 23.67
CA PHE A 6 7.68 6.64 24.00
C PHE A 6 8.35 5.40 23.39
N VAL A 7 8.83 4.50 24.24
CA VAL A 7 9.38 3.20 23.83
C VAL A 7 8.33 2.14 24.13
N LEU A 8 7.66 1.64 23.09
CA LEU A 8 6.80 0.47 23.19
C LEU A 8 7.67 -0.77 23.40
N LYS A 9 7.76 -1.26 24.64
CA LYS A 9 8.33 -2.58 24.93
C LYS A 9 7.19 -3.59 24.93
N ALA A 10 7.29 -4.64 24.13
CA ALA A 10 6.42 -5.80 24.29
C ALA A 10 6.58 -6.33 25.73
N PRO A 11 5.48 -6.73 26.41
CA PRO A 11 5.59 -7.29 27.75
C PRO A 11 6.51 -8.50 27.70
N LYS A 12 7.55 -8.49 28.53
CA LYS A 12 8.47 -9.61 28.68
C LYS A 12 7.66 -10.81 29.16
N GLY A 13 7.51 -11.82 28.31
CA GLY A 13 6.76 -13.04 28.63
C GLY A 13 5.41 -13.19 27.93
N ALA A 14 5.13 -12.45 26.84
CA ALA A 14 3.97 -12.72 25.99
C ALA A 14 4.05 -14.13 25.37
N ILE A 15 3.63 -15.13 26.15
CA ILE A 15 3.38 -16.49 25.67
C ILE A 15 2.11 -16.37 24.84
N ALA A 16 2.24 -16.47 23.52
CA ALA A 16 1.09 -16.71 22.67
C ALA A 16 0.42 -17.99 23.16
N SER A 17 -0.72 -17.85 23.85
CA SER A 17 -1.53 -19.00 24.27
C SER A 17 -1.97 -19.74 23.00
N LYS A 18 -1.39 -20.91 22.78
CA LYS A 18 -1.72 -21.78 21.63
C LYS A 18 -3.00 -22.59 21.86
N THR A 19 -3.71 -22.37 22.96
CA THR A 19 -4.88 -23.17 23.33
C THR A 19 -6.16 -22.49 22.84
N PRO A 20 -6.92 -23.08 21.89
CA PRO A 20 -8.17 -22.52 21.43
C PRO A 20 -9.18 -22.42 22.56
N ILE A 21 -9.77 -21.24 22.76
CA ILE A 21 -10.89 -21.06 23.67
C ILE A 21 -12.12 -21.69 23.02
N SER A 22 -12.61 -22.76 23.62
CA SER A 22 -13.63 -23.66 23.07
C SER A 22 -14.97 -23.61 23.84
N ASP A 23 -15.02 -22.90 24.96
CA ASP A 23 -16.18 -22.86 25.87
C ASP A 23 -16.34 -21.45 26.46
N LYS A 24 -17.59 -20.97 26.55
CA LYS A 24 -17.98 -19.72 27.24
C LYS A 24 -17.47 -19.66 28.68
N ASN A 25 -17.41 -20.80 29.38
CA ASN A 25 -16.92 -20.84 30.75
C ASN A 25 -15.42 -20.52 30.87
N LYS A 26 -14.64 -20.71 29.80
CA LYS A 26 -13.23 -20.32 29.76
C LYS A 26 -13.06 -18.82 29.52
N VAL A 27 -13.96 -18.19 28.76
CA VAL A 27 -13.98 -16.73 28.58
C VAL A 27 -14.26 -16.03 29.90
N ALA A 28 -15.21 -16.54 30.69
CA ALA A 28 -15.56 -16.00 31.99
C ALA A 28 -14.42 -16.04 33.03
N LYS A 29 -13.36 -16.82 32.76
CA LYS A 29 -12.18 -16.99 33.61
C LYS A 29 -10.93 -16.28 33.06
N LEU A 30 -11.07 -15.52 31.98
CA LEU A 30 -9.98 -14.70 31.48
C LEU A 30 -9.81 -13.50 32.41
N GLU A 31 -8.67 -13.47 33.09
CA GLU A 31 -8.24 -12.31 33.86
C GLU A 31 -7.08 -11.64 33.11
N LEU A 32 -7.05 -10.31 33.15
CA LEU A 32 -5.90 -9.56 32.63
C LEU A 32 -4.72 -9.84 33.56
N ASP A 33 -3.64 -10.39 33.02
CA ASP A 33 -2.42 -10.74 33.76
C ASP A 33 -1.67 -9.50 34.31
N ASP A 34 -2.17 -8.30 33.98
CA ASP A 34 -1.58 -7.03 34.34
C ASP A 34 -2.39 -6.35 35.47
N LYS A 35 -1.79 -6.29 36.66
CA LYS A 35 -2.22 -5.41 37.77
C LYS A 35 -1.74 -3.97 37.55
N SER A 36 -1.67 -3.53 36.31
CA SER A 36 -1.45 -2.13 35.98
C SER A 36 -2.48 -1.28 36.72
N ASN A 37 -2.03 -0.21 37.38
CA ASN A 37 -2.92 0.68 38.10
C ASN A 37 -3.85 1.36 37.09
N TYR A 38 -5.08 0.88 36.96
CA TYR A 38 -6.07 1.36 36.00
C TYR A 38 -6.43 2.84 36.22
N ASP A 39 -6.15 3.39 37.41
CA ASP A 39 -6.26 4.82 37.70
C ASP A 39 -5.25 5.68 36.91
N LEU A 40 -4.21 5.07 36.35
CA LEU A 40 -3.22 5.73 35.48
C LEU A 40 -3.60 5.66 34.00
N LEU A 41 -4.57 4.83 33.60
CA LEU A 41 -5.00 4.67 32.22
C LEU A 41 -5.98 5.78 31.82
N THR A 42 -5.51 7.02 31.84
CA THR A 42 -6.44 8.15 31.82
C THR A 42 -7.00 8.48 30.44
N LYS A 43 -6.37 8.07 29.32
CA LYS A 43 -6.89 8.28 27.94
C LYS A 43 -6.37 7.24 26.94
N ILE A 44 -7.26 6.66 26.14
CA ILE A 44 -6.93 5.84 24.96
C ILE A 44 -7.23 6.67 23.72
N VAL A 45 -6.28 6.74 22.78
CA VAL A 45 -6.49 7.34 21.45
C VAL A 45 -6.37 6.23 20.41
N ILE A 46 -7.43 6.03 19.63
CA ILE A 46 -7.47 5.03 18.56
C ILE A 46 -7.37 5.77 17.23
N VAL A 47 -6.39 5.40 16.40
CA VAL A 47 -6.17 5.97 15.07
C VAL A 47 -6.39 4.89 14.03
N GLY A 48 -7.18 5.18 13.01
CA GLY A 48 -7.48 4.26 11.93
C GLY A 48 -8.42 4.89 10.91
N ASP A 49 -8.71 4.13 9.85
CA ASP A 49 -9.67 4.50 8.82
C ASP A 49 -10.48 3.25 8.45
N TYR A 50 -11.74 3.21 8.86
CA TYR A 50 -12.62 2.05 8.62
C TYR A 50 -13.08 1.92 7.16
N ASN A 51 -12.74 2.89 6.29
CA ASN A 51 -12.97 2.81 4.85
C ASN A 51 -11.79 2.16 4.11
N GLN A 52 -10.69 1.87 4.80
CA GLN A 52 -9.58 1.09 4.26
C GLN A 52 -9.75 -0.40 4.58
N LEU A 53 -8.76 -1.21 4.16
CA LEU A 53 -8.83 -2.65 4.35
C LEU A 53 -8.97 -3.03 5.84
N PRO A 54 -9.91 -3.92 6.18
CA PRO A 54 -10.04 -4.46 7.52
C PRO A 54 -8.87 -5.42 7.85
N PRO A 55 -8.71 -5.80 9.13
CA PRO A 55 -7.81 -6.90 9.49
C PRO A 55 -8.12 -8.16 8.67
N VAL A 56 -7.07 -8.80 8.14
CA VAL A 56 -7.22 -10.04 7.37
C VAL A 56 -7.73 -11.15 8.29
N GLN A 57 -8.85 -11.77 7.92
CA GLN A 57 -9.42 -12.91 8.63
C GLN A 57 -9.40 -14.16 7.76
N HIS A 58 -8.95 -15.28 8.32
CA HIS A 58 -8.95 -16.57 7.63
C HIS A 58 -10.34 -17.23 7.61
N ILE A 59 -11.22 -16.83 8.52
CA ILE A 59 -12.55 -17.39 8.70
C ILE A 59 -13.51 -16.22 8.76
N ASN A 60 -14.62 -16.32 8.02
CA ASN A 60 -15.66 -15.30 8.07
C ASN A 60 -16.19 -15.17 9.50
N PRO A 61 -16.41 -13.93 9.98
CA PRO A 61 -16.95 -13.74 11.32
C PRO A 61 -18.33 -14.40 11.42
N PRO A 62 -18.66 -15.03 12.56
CA PRO A 62 -19.99 -15.59 12.78
C PRO A 62 -21.06 -14.50 12.67
N LYS A 63 -22.26 -14.89 12.23
CA LYS A 63 -23.42 -14.00 12.21
C LYS A 63 -23.66 -13.40 13.59
N ASN A 64 -23.90 -12.10 13.65
CA ASN A 64 -24.06 -11.27 14.85
C ASN A 64 -22.77 -10.96 15.64
N LEU A 65 -21.59 -11.38 15.16
CA LEU A 65 -20.30 -11.03 15.76
C LEU A 65 -19.41 -10.22 14.80
N GLU A 66 -19.92 -9.86 13.62
CA GLU A 66 -19.17 -9.10 12.60
C GLU A 66 -18.69 -7.76 13.15
N SER A 67 -19.56 -7.03 13.86
CA SER A 67 -19.23 -5.72 14.44
C SER A 67 -18.11 -5.77 15.48
N VAL A 68 -18.02 -6.87 16.24
CA VAL A 68 -17.01 -7.08 17.29
C VAL A 68 -15.69 -7.57 16.68
N LEU A 69 -15.78 -8.34 15.59
CA LEU A 69 -14.64 -8.93 14.91
C LEU A 69 -14.10 -8.05 13.77
N GLU A 70 -14.68 -6.89 13.50
CA GLU A 70 -14.06 -5.86 12.65
C GLU A 70 -12.79 -5.27 13.31
N SER A 71 -12.37 -4.07 12.91
CA SER A 71 -11.35 -3.33 13.65
C SER A 71 -11.91 -2.72 14.94
N LEU A 72 -11.08 -2.56 15.96
CA LEU A 72 -11.44 -1.84 17.20
C LEU A 72 -11.97 -0.43 16.89
N PHE A 73 -11.39 0.25 15.89
CA PHE A 73 -11.84 1.56 15.43
C PHE A 73 -13.27 1.51 14.87
N SER A 74 -13.56 0.54 13.99
CA SER A 74 -14.91 0.31 13.45
C SER A 74 -15.92 0.00 14.55
N TYR A 75 -15.55 -0.84 15.52
CA TYR A 75 -16.43 -1.23 16.62
C TYR A 75 -16.92 0.01 17.38
N TYR A 76 -16.00 0.90 17.79
CA TYR A 76 -16.37 2.11 18.52
C TYR A 76 -17.11 3.14 17.65
N VAL A 77 -16.66 3.37 16.42
CA VAL A 77 -17.27 4.40 15.57
C VAL A 77 -18.62 3.96 15.02
N LYS A 78 -18.74 2.74 14.49
CA LYS A 78 -19.97 2.27 13.85
C LYS A 78 -20.98 1.68 14.84
N SER A 79 -20.53 0.90 15.81
CA SER A 79 -21.44 0.16 16.72
C SER A 79 -21.81 0.96 17.97
N HIS A 80 -20.88 1.80 18.45
CA HIS A 80 -21.08 2.65 19.63
C HIS A 80 -21.27 4.13 19.29
N ALA A 81 -21.29 4.49 18.00
CA ALA A 81 -21.48 5.86 17.52
C ALA A 81 -20.52 6.88 18.16
N ILE A 82 -19.31 6.46 18.55
CA ILE A 82 -18.32 7.37 19.11
C ILE A 82 -17.88 8.35 18.00
N PRO A 83 -17.97 9.67 18.23
CA PRO A 83 -17.53 10.66 17.26
C PRO A 83 -16.05 10.50 16.93
N ASN A 84 -15.71 10.54 15.64
CA ASN A 84 -14.33 10.54 15.18
C ASN A 84 -13.97 11.88 14.52
N TYR A 85 -12.67 12.18 14.49
CA TYR A 85 -12.14 13.37 13.83
C TYR A 85 -11.30 12.97 12.63
N GLN A 86 -11.73 13.40 11.43
CA GLN A 86 -11.01 13.15 10.19
C GLN A 86 -9.87 14.16 10.00
N LEU A 87 -8.67 13.68 9.67
CA LEU A 87 -7.59 14.53 9.18
C LEU A 87 -7.90 15.00 7.76
N LYS A 88 -7.78 16.31 7.51
CA LYS A 88 -8.24 16.94 6.25
C LYS A 88 -7.12 17.25 5.25
N VAL A 89 -5.86 17.10 5.64
CA VAL A 89 -4.71 17.47 4.79
C VAL A 89 -3.94 16.22 4.37
N ASN A 90 -3.85 15.99 3.06
CA ASN A 90 -3.09 14.91 2.45
C ASN A 90 -1.70 15.42 2.03
N TYR A 91 -0.66 14.82 2.60
CA TYR A 91 0.75 15.20 2.36
C TYR A 91 1.46 14.28 1.35
N ARG A 92 0.71 13.53 0.54
CA ARG A 92 1.25 12.51 -0.36
C ARG A 92 0.91 12.77 -1.82
N SER A 93 -0.36 13.06 -2.09
CA SER A 93 -0.94 12.97 -3.41
C SER A 93 -1.13 14.34 -4.06
N ASN A 94 -1.07 14.35 -5.39
CA ASN A 94 -1.49 15.48 -6.21
C ASN A 94 -2.97 15.80 -5.98
N GLN A 95 -3.37 17.07 -6.16
CA GLN A 95 -4.74 17.52 -5.94
C GLN A 95 -5.75 16.75 -6.80
N VAL A 96 -5.42 16.40 -8.05
CA VAL A 96 -6.30 15.62 -8.94
C VAL A 96 -6.63 14.25 -8.34
N ILE A 97 -5.68 13.59 -7.69
CA ILE A 97 -5.88 12.28 -7.03
C ILE A 97 -6.77 12.45 -5.78
N VAL A 98 -6.55 13.52 -5.02
CA VAL A 98 -7.36 13.86 -3.85
C VAL A 98 -8.80 14.17 -4.25
N ASP A 99 -9.00 14.93 -5.33
CA ASP A 99 -10.32 15.28 -5.86
C ASP A 99 -11.07 14.03 -6.31
N TYR A 100 -10.40 13.12 -7.02
CA TYR A 100 -10.99 11.84 -7.41
C TYR A 100 -11.46 11.02 -6.21
N THR A 101 -10.64 10.96 -5.16
CA THR A 101 -11.00 10.26 -3.91
C THR A 101 -12.19 10.93 -3.22
N SER A 102 -12.31 12.26 -3.32
CA SER A 102 -13.41 13.03 -2.72
C SER A 102 -14.76 12.76 -3.39
N LEU A 103 -14.77 12.30 -4.66
CA LEU A 103 -15.99 11.89 -5.36
C LEU A 103 -16.71 10.70 -4.69
N LEU A 104 -15.99 9.90 -3.89
CA LEU A 104 -16.58 8.79 -3.14
C LEU A 104 -17.53 9.28 -2.02
N GLY A 105 -17.49 10.56 -1.66
CA GLY A 105 -18.36 11.15 -0.62
C GLY A 105 -18.03 10.70 0.82
N ILE A 106 -16.99 9.89 1.00
CA ILE A 106 -16.57 9.33 2.30
C ILE A 106 -15.62 10.26 3.08
N TYR A 107 -14.79 11.04 2.39
CA TYR A 107 -13.83 11.96 3.02
C TYR A 107 -14.24 13.41 2.81
N LYS A 108 -14.65 14.09 3.88
CA LYS A 108 -15.11 15.50 3.82
C LYS A 108 -13.93 16.47 3.86
N ASP A 109 -13.96 17.49 3.02
CA ASP A 109 -12.98 18.59 2.97
C ASP A 109 -11.51 18.14 2.84
N LEU A 110 -11.26 16.98 2.21
CA LEU A 110 -9.90 16.48 1.99
C LEU A 110 -9.19 17.33 0.94
N LYS A 111 -7.97 17.81 1.26
CA LYS A 111 -7.17 18.64 0.35
C LYS A 111 -5.71 18.19 0.31
N ALA A 112 -5.06 18.34 -0.85
CA ALA A 112 -3.62 18.15 -0.93
C ALA A 112 -2.88 19.29 -0.22
N SER A 113 -1.74 18.97 0.38
CA SER A 113 -0.87 19.95 1.03
C SER A 113 0.01 20.66 0.01
N GLY A 114 -0.01 22.00 0.03
CA GLY A 114 1.01 22.88 -0.56
C GLY A 114 1.68 22.34 -1.82
N GLU A 115 2.98 22.05 -1.72
CA GLU A 115 3.84 21.59 -2.82
C GLU A 115 3.39 20.26 -3.45
N ASN A 116 2.70 19.38 -2.71
CA ASN A 116 2.23 18.11 -3.27
C ASN A 116 1.03 18.31 -4.21
N ALA A 117 0.24 19.36 -4.02
CA ALA A 117 -0.97 19.62 -4.81
C ALA A 117 -0.68 19.72 -6.31
N SER A 118 0.50 20.20 -6.68
CA SER A 118 0.97 20.36 -8.06
C SER A 118 2.10 19.40 -8.45
N ARG A 119 2.40 18.38 -7.63
CA ARG A 119 3.49 17.44 -7.92
C ARG A 119 3.17 16.59 -9.14
N VAL A 120 4.10 16.52 -10.08
CA VAL A 120 4.00 15.74 -11.33
C VAL A 120 5.19 14.79 -11.48
N LEU A 121 5.10 13.87 -12.45
CA LEU A 121 6.24 13.02 -12.82
C LEU A 121 7.38 13.88 -13.39
N THR A 122 8.62 13.51 -13.11
CA THR A 122 9.83 14.19 -13.60
C THR A 122 10.75 13.24 -14.33
N GLY A 123 11.38 13.72 -15.39
CA GLY A 123 12.30 12.98 -16.26
C GLY A 123 12.16 13.40 -17.72
N ASP A 124 12.87 12.70 -18.60
CA ASP A 124 12.96 13.01 -20.03
C ASP A 124 12.09 12.05 -20.86
N LEU A 125 10.99 12.57 -21.41
CA LEU A 125 10.05 11.80 -22.23
C LEU A 125 10.66 11.33 -23.56
N ASP A 126 11.70 12.00 -24.06
CA ASP A 126 12.32 11.67 -25.35
C ASP A 126 13.16 10.40 -25.27
N LEU A 127 13.54 9.97 -24.06
CA LEU A 127 14.20 8.69 -23.80
C LEU A 127 13.26 7.48 -23.89
N ILE A 128 11.95 7.72 -23.98
CA ILE A 128 10.95 6.66 -24.13
C ILE A 128 10.75 6.38 -25.62
N ASP A 129 11.22 5.23 -26.11
CA ASP A 129 11.07 4.83 -27.52
C ASP A 129 9.59 4.62 -27.91
N ASN A 130 8.78 4.10 -26.99
CA ASN A 130 7.41 3.72 -27.27
C ASN A 130 6.44 4.92 -27.15
N ARG A 131 5.85 5.32 -28.29
CA ARG A 131 4.94 6.47 -28.39
C ARG A 131 3.75 6.42 -27.43
N TRP A 132 3.06 5.29 -27.33
CA TRP A 132 1.87 5.22 -26.46
C TRP A 132 2.28 5.25 -24.99
N VAL A 133 3.44 4.68 -24.64
CA VAL A 133 3.99 4.76 -23.27
C VAL A 133 4.36 6.20 -22.92
N ARG A 134 5.00 6.92 -23.86
CA ARG A 134 5.32 8.34 -23.70
C ARG A 134 4.06 9.17 -23.46
N GLU A 135 3.00 8.88 -24.20
CA GLU A 135 1.72 9.56 -24.04
C GLU A 135 1.07 9.29 -22.67
N ILE A 136 1.22 8.09 -22.11
CA ILE A 136 0.70 7.75 -20.77
C ILE A 136 1.54 8.41 -19.67
N LEU A 137 2.85 8.54 -19.86
CA LEU A 137 3.78 9.11 -18.89
C LEU A 137 3.94 10.64 -18.99
N ASP A 138 3.19 11.32 -19.86
CA ASP A 138 3.16 12.78 -19.92
C ASP A 138 2.84 13.36 -18.53
N PRO A 139 3.70 14.22 -17.94
CA PRO A 139 3.47 14.82 -16.63
C PRO A 139 2.16 15.60 -16.49
N LYS A 140 1.51 15.99 -17.60
CA LYS A 140 0.18 16.62 -17.60
C LYS A 140 -0.95 15.62 -17.31
N LYS A 141 -0.72 14.31 -17.46
CA LYS A 141 -1.69 13.24 -17.19
C LYS A 141 -1.45 12.62 -15.82
N ILE A 142 -1.97 13.27 -14.78
CA ILE A 142 -1.81 12.81 -13.38
C ILE A 142 -2.46 11.43 -13.14
N VAL A 143 -3.61 11.20 -13.76
CA VAL A 143 -4.36 9.93 -13.68
C VAL A 143 -4.71 9.50 -15.08
N SER A 144 -4.45 8.25 -15.41
CA SER A 144 -4.79 7.62 -16.68
C SER A 144 -5.42 6.26 -16.46
N SER A 145 -6.35 5.88 -17.34
CA SER A 145 -6.92 4.53 -17.39
C SER A 145 -6.66 3.93 -18.76
N ILE A 146 -6.25 2.66 -18.79
CA ILE A 146 -6.03 1.90 -20.02
C ILE A 146 -7.06 0.78 -20.04
N ILE A 147 -7.82 0.69 -21.13
CA ILE A 147 -8.89 -0.28 -21.29
C ILE A 147 -8.50 -1.21 -22.44
N HIS A 148 -8.63 -2.52 -22.21
CA HIS A 148 -8.54 -3.53 -23.27
C HIS A 148 -9.78 -4.43 -23.22
N ASP A 149 -10.11 -5.04 -24.35
CA ASP A 149 -11.32 -5.85 -24.55
C ASP A 149 -11.10 -7.36 -24.33
N LYS A 150 -9.88 -7.76 -23.95
CA LYS A 150 -9.55 -9.16 -23.67
C LYS A 150 -10.39 -9.70 -22.52
N LYS A 151 -11.09 -10.81 -22.77
CA LYS A 151 -12.02 -11.44 -21.81
C LYS A 151 -11.36 -12.63 -21.10
N TYR A 152 -11.86 -12.93 -19.90
CA TYR A 152 -11.68 -14.19 -19.16
C TYR A 152 -10.26 -14.51 -18.67
N GLU A 153 -9.59 -13.57 -18.01
CA GLU A 153 -8.31 -13.83 -17.32
C GLU A 153 -8.54 -13.81 -15.79
N VAL A 154 -8.77 -14.99 -15.17
CA VAL A 154 -8.94 -15.10 -13.72
C VAL A 154 -7.57 -15.19 -13.04
N GLY A 155 -7.17 -14.12 -12.35
CA GLY A 155 -6.00 -14.09 -11.47
C GLY A 155 -4.64 -13.83 -12.14
N VAL A 156 -4.51 -14.02 -13.46
CA VAL A 156 -3.32 -13.64 -14.23
C VAL A 156 -3.74 -13.16 -15.62
N SER A 157 -3.24 -11.99 -16.01
CA SER A 157 -3.40 -11.41 -17.35
C SER A 157 -2.05 -11.18 -18.01
N LEU A 158 -1.82 -11.85 -19.14
CA LEU A 158 -0.57 -11.71 -19.90
C LEU A 158 -0.44 -10.33 -20.55
N ILE A 159 -1.57 -9.77 -21.00
CA ILE A 159 -1.63 -8.46 -21.68
C ILE A 159 -1.45 -7.33 -20.66
N GLU A 160 -2.13 -7.38 -19.52
CA GLU A 160 -1.96 -6.37 -18.47
C GLU A 160 -0.52 -6.39 -17.93
N ALA A 161 0.05 -7.58 -17.72
CA ALA A 161 1.44 -7.67 -17.25
C ALA A 161 2.43 -7.10 -18.27
N GLU A 162 2.16 -7.23 -19.57
CA GLU A 162 2.96 -6.60 -20.62
C GLU A 162 2.79 -5.08 -20.64
N ILE A 163 1.56 -4.58 -20.53
CA ILE A 163 1.25 -3.14 -20.46
C ILE A 163 1.96 -2.51 -19.25
N VAL A 164 1.80 -3.10 -18.07
CA VAL A 164 2.44 -2.62 -16.83
C VAL A 164 3.96 -2.65 -16.95
N ALA A 165 4.53 -3.72 -17.51
CA ALA A 165 5.98 -3.80 -17.73
C ALA A 165 6.47 -2.70 -18.68
N LYS A 166 5.76 -2.45 -19.80
CA LYS A 166 6.13 -1.39 -20.76
C LYS A 166 6.06 0.01 -20.13
N ILE A 167 5.03 0.30 -19.33
CA ILE A 167 4.91 1.59 -18.63
C ILE A 167 6.04 1.74 -17.59
N THR A 168 6.30 0.69 -16.81
CA THR A 168 7.36 0.68 -15.81
C THR A 168 8.73 0.93 -16.44
N LEU A 169 9.04 0.21 -17.53
CA LEU A 169 10.29 0.36 -18.26
C LEU A 169 10.39 1.72 -18.95
N GLY A 170 9.28 2.26 -19.47
CA GLY A 170 9.24 3.63 -19.99
C GLY A 170 9.55 4.66 -18.91
N TYR A 171 9.00 4.50 -17.69
CA TYR A 171 9.30 5.42 -16.59
C TYR A 171 10.74 5.27 -16.09
N PHE A 172 11.28 4.05 -16.12
CA PHE A 172 12.69 3.79 -15.87
C PHE A 172 13.58 4.52 -16.88
N ASP A 173 13.27 4.43 -18.18
CA ASP A 173 14.00 5.15 -19.24
C ASP A 173 13.89 6.67 -19.10
N MET A 174 12.69 7.16 -18.77
CA MET A 174 12.41 8.57 -18.52
C MET A 174 13.25 9.12 -17.36
N CYS A 175 13.44 8.33 -16.30
CA CYS A 175 14.30 8.68 -15.16
C CYS A 175 15.79 8.45 -15.44
N ASN A 176 16.11 7.55 -16.37
CA ASN A 176 17.44 7.24 -16.88
C ASN A 176 18.52 7.03 -15.79
N PRO A 177 18.29 6.19 -14.76
CA PRO A 177 19.28 5.98 -13.71
C PRO A 177 20.59 5.43 -14.31
N LYS A 178 21.72 6.03 -13.94
CA LYS A 178 23.06 5.70 -14.47
C LYS A 178 23.94 4.94 -13.48
N THR A 179 23.55 4.93 -12.21
CA THR A 179 24.31 4.28 -11.14
C THR A 179 23.43 3.30 -10.35
N GLU A 180 24.05 2.32 -9.68
CA GLU A 180 23.34 1.41 -8.77
C GLU A 180 22.53 2.16 -7.69
N LYS A 181 23.04 3.30 -7.22
CA LYS A 181 22.38 4.15 -6.21
C LYS A 181 21.14 4.84 -6.78
N GLU A 182 21.25 5.43 -7.96
CA GLU A 182 20.12 6.08 -8.64
C GLU A 182 19.04 5.07 -9.02
N GLU A 183 19.44 3.89 -9.50
CA GLU A 183 18.50 2.81 -9.80
C GLU A 183 17.82 2.31 -8.53
N THR A 184 18.55 2.12 -7.43
CA THR A 184 17.95 1.75 -6.14
C THR A 184 16.91 2.78 -5.70
N LEU A 185 17.25 4.08 -5.78
CA LEU A 185 16.34 5.16 -5.43
C LEU A 185 15.09 5.17 -6.31
N PHE A 186 15.23 4.89 -7.60
CA PHE A 186 14.11 4.77 -8.51
C PHE A 186 13.11 3.70 -8.03
N TRP A 187 13.60 2.50 -7.73
CA TRP A 187 12.76 1.39 -7.29
C TRP A 187 12.13 1.62 -5.91
N THR A 188 12.80 2.32 -5.00
CA THR A 188 12.31 2.50 -3.62
C THR A 188 11.43 3.72 -3.42
N GLU A 189 11.60 4.78 -4.22
CA GLU A 189 10.93 6.08 -3.96
C GLU A 189 10.07 6.59 -5.11
N LYS A 190 10.31 6.17 -6.34
CA LYS A 190 9.64 6.75 -7.52
C LYS A 190 8.49 5.91 -8.05
N LEU A 191 8.50 4.61 -7.82
CA LEU A 191 7.54 3.68 -8.42
C LEU A 191 6.98 2.70 -7.39
N GLY A 192 5.68 2.45 -7.48
CA GLY A 192 5.02 1.30 -6.87
C GLY A 192 4.05 0.69 -7.86
N VAL A 193 4.03 -0.63 -7.98
CA VAL A 193 3.10 -1.38 -8.83
C VAL A 193 2.21 -2.22 -7.92
N VAL A 194 0.89 -2.09 -8.05
CA VAL A 194 -0.05 -2.84 -7.22
C VAL A 194 -0.88 -3.76 -8.11
N ALA A 195 -0.93 -5.05 -7.78
CA ALA A 195 -1.77 -6.04 -8.44
C ALA A 195 -2.59 -6.82 -7.41
N PRO A 196 -3.90 -7.01 -7.60
CA PRO A 196 -4.75 -7.67 -6.60
C PRO A 196 -4.34 -9.13 -6.34
N HIS A 197 -3.84 -9.82 -7.37
CA HIS A 197 -3.46 -11.21 -7.25
C HIS A 197 -1.94 -11.41 -7.28
N ASN A 198 -1.41 -12.16 -6.31
CA ASN A 198 0.03 -12.40 -6.17
C ASN A 198 0.66 -13.06 -7.41
N ALA A 199 -0.10 -13.88 -8.15
CA ALA A 199 0.43 -14.49 -9.38
C ALA A 199 0.64 -13.46 -10.50
N GLN A 200 -0.21 -12.44 -10.58
CA GLN A 200 -0.04 -11.34 -11.52
C GLN A 200 1.22 -10.53 -11.19
N GLY A 201 1.43 -10.23 -9.90
CA GLY A 201 2.66 -9.57 -9.44
C GLY A 201 3.93 -10.35 -9.81
N ARG A 202 3.93 -11.68 -9.64
CA ARG A 202 5.07 -12.53 -10.06
C ARG A 202 5.33 -12.48 -11.56
N LEU A 203 4.27 -12.45 -12.37
CA LEU A 203 4.40 -12.34 -13.83
C LEU A 203 5.01 -11.01 -14.24
N ILE A 204 4.58 -9.90 -13.64
CA ILE A 204 5.14 -8.56 -13.86
C ILE A 204 6.63 -8.54 -13.49
N ILE A 205 6.99 -9.01 -12.29
CA ILE A 205 8.38 -9.06 -11.82
C ILE A 205 9.27 -9.82 -12.80
N ARG A 206 8.81 -10.99 -13.28
CA ARG A 206 9.56 -11.80 -14.23
C ARG A 206 9.80 -11.03 -15.54
N ARG A 207 8.76 -10.43 -16.11
CA ARG A 207 8.89 -9.63 -17.35
C ARG A 207 9.86 -8.46 -17.19
N LEU A 208 9.77 -7.73 -16.08
CA LEU A 208 10.71 -6.63 -15.78
C LEU A 208 12.15 -7.12 -15.67
N PHE A 209 12.37 -8.22 -14.97
CA PHE A 209 13.70 -8.80 -14.81
C PHE A 209 14.29 -9.23 -16.16
N ASP A 210 13.51 -9.95 -16.98
CA ASP A 210 13.95 -10.43 -18.30
C ASP A 210 14.34 -9.26 -19.22
N GLU A 211 13.56 -8.18 -19.23
CA GLU A 211 13.84 -6.98 -20.04
C GLU A 211 15.05 -6.17 -19.53
N LEU A 212 15.19 -6.02 -18.21
CA LEU A 212 16.28 -5.25 -17.60
C LEU A 212 17.64 -5.96 -17.68
N THR A 213 17.62 -7.30 -17.71
CA THR A 213 18.82 -8.15 -17.72
C THR A 213 19.15 -8.75 -19.08
N ASN A 214 18.42 -8.37 -20.13
CA ASN A 214 18.59 -8.88 -21.48
C ASN A 214 20.07 -8.82 -21.92
N LEU A 215 20.63 -9.98 -22.29
CA LEU A 215 22.05 -10.14 -22.62
C LEU A 215 22.52 -9.27 -23.78
N LYS A 216 21.63 -8.92 -24.72
CA LYS A 216 21.97 -8.07 -25.87
C LYS A 216 22.01 -6.59 -25.52
N LYS A 217 21.25 -6.16 -24.51
CA LYS A 217 21.11 -4.76 -24.10
C LYS A 217 20.70 -4.71 -22.63
N ARG A 218 21.66 -4.93 -21.73
CA ARG A 218 21.40 -4.80 -20.29
C ARG A 218 21.08 -3.34 -19.98
N ARG A 219 19.98 -3.10 -19.27
CA ARG A 219 19.50 -1.76 -18.89
C ARG A 219 19.72 -1.44 -17.42
N SER A 220 19.71 -2.47 -16.56
CA SER A 220 19.95 -2.32 -15.12
C SER A 220 21.44 -2.26 -14.79
N CYS A 221 21.81 -1.29 -13.95
CA CYS A 221 23.10 -1.15 -13.28
C CYS A 221 23.25 -2.12 -12.10
N LEU A 222 22.15 -2.60 -11.52
CA LEU A 222 22.18 -3.52 -10.38
C LEU A 222 22.58 -4.94 -10.79
N LYS A 223 23.20 -5.69 -9.87
CA LYS A 223 23.40 -7.14 -10.03
C LYS A 223 22.07 -7.89 -9.94
N ASN A 224 21.98 -9.05 -10.59
CA ASN A 224 20.73 -9.82 -10.68
C ASN A 224 20.05 -10.10 -9.31
N PRO A 225 20.76 -10.49 -8.23
CA PRO A 225 20.12 -10.68 -6.93
C PRO A 225 19.54 -9.40 -6.34
N ASP A 226 20.25 -8.28 -6.50
CA ASP A 226 19.82 -6.98 -5.98
C ASP A 226 18.64 -6.43 -6.78
N LEU A 227 18.68 -6.55 -8.11
CA LEU A 227 17.56 -6.20 -8.98
C LEU A 227 16.30 -7.00 -8.62
N MET A 228 16.40 -8.32 -8.48
CA MET A 228 15.24 -9.14 -8.10
C MET A 228 14.67 -8.74 -6.73
N ARG A 229 15.53 -8.35 -5.78
CA ARG A 229 15.09 -7.83 -4.49
C ARG A 229 14.33 -6.52 -4.66
N GLN A 230 14.85 -5.58 -5.44
CA GLN A 230 14.16 -4.31 -5.71
C GLN A 230 12.82 -4.51 -6.41
N LEU A 231 12.76 -5.34 -7.45
CA LEU A 231 11.50 -5.62 -8.17
C LEU A 231 10.44 -6.25 -7.26
N ARG A 232 10.81 -7.19 -6.38
CA ARG A 232 9.89 -7.78 -5.39
C ARG A 232 9.38 -6.76 -4.37
N ASN A 233 10.19 -5.75 -4.06
CA ASN A 233 9.83 -4.66 -3.17
C ASN A 233 9.13 -3.52 -3.90
N THR A 234 9.00 -3.55 -5.23
CA THR A 234 8.26 -2.53 -5.99
C THR A 234 6.86 -3.00 -6.37
N VAL A 235 6.67 -4.32 -6.50
CA VAL A 235 5.41 -4.94 -6.94
C VAL A 235 4.68 -5.56 -5.74
N TYR A 236 3.55 -4.97 -5.36
CA TYR A 236 2.77 -5.30 -4.16
C TYR A 236 1.41 -5.89 -4.48
N SER A 237 0.86 -6.63 -3.50
CA SER A 237 -0.60 -6.82 -3.41
C SER A 237 -1.22 -5.61 -2.70
N VAL A 238 -2.54 -5.42 -2.84
CA VAL A 238 -3.23 -4.27 -2.23
C VAL A 238 -3.02 -4.26 -0.71
N GLU A 239 -3.06 -5.43 -0.07
CA GLU A 239 -2.86 -5.58 1.38
C GLU A 239 -1.46 -5.14 1.82
N LYS A 240 -0.43 -5.43 1.01
CA LYS A 240 0.95 -5.05 1.32
C LYS A 240 1.25 -3.58 1.04
N PHE A 241 0.44 -2.93 0.22
CA PHE A 241 0.61 -1.52 -0.12
C PHE A 241 -0.09 -0.59 0.88
N GLN A 242 -0.94 -1.11 1.75
CA GLN A 242 -1.64 -0.31 2.76
C GLN A 242 -0.65 0.38 3.70
N GLY A 243 -0.73 1.72 3.76
CA GLY A 243 0.13 2.54 4.60
C GLY A 243 1.56 2.79 4.07
N SER A 244 1.93 2.19 2.93
CA SER A 244 3.18 2.53 2.21
C SER A 244 3.17 3.96 1.70
#